data_AF-A0A848MWE9-F1
#
_entry.id   AF-A0A848MWE9-F1
#
_cell.length_a   1.000
_cell.length_b   1.000
_cell.length_c   1.000
_cell.angle_alpha   90.00
_cell.angle_beta   90.00
_cell.angle_gamma   90.00
#
_symmetry.space_group_name_H-M   'P 1'
#
loop_
_entity.id
_entity.type
_entity.pdbx_description
1 polymer ?
#
loop_
_entity_poly.entity_id
_entity_poly.type
_entity_poly.pdbx_seq_one_letter_code
_entity_poly.pdbx_strand_id
1 'polypeptide(L)'
;LNMNASTGTGINLQGETPQVLMDNSQLLMTDTGASFGIFLTGTDALFSLSNQSEVHLTGAGTGTTENIRIGNNNAHPELSVTDGSTLSVTTTSGTTVATDTANNAINLRGDDPKTTITDGSELKVSVNSGARRGLFLNGNNAELSVNDTNLNIKTVNGTGISLNGSEQKFQIIGKDTNVNLLSDGGMNFESRGAGGTFLVTNGAKINAQTSENHSFYFYNSGETKFEILDKAKVLLKDTHSGNSNTTSYGTLRFVQHGDYSFIIDDADFEINKNGGNAPGVRMFGGGNSILVRNGGTLSIFNQGSGSPLDPIDERSNQGVFFTGDNNTINNNGFTVQDPGSKVSIQAINGPSIDMSEQNSTTRGSGYIEAINGGYFVAEGRTTSANAGIFHAGILTVKFDNPLFMDFRNNRPGGGNIFSNTSGSRLEAKNSDLAVWRNGSNLAGDPDLNFETLDFSFSGTNFNTLGDTSKPEVLNTDTFGTTGLTAYSRLSSNNGRWAIADELRVPTNADKKIHGRVSLPVGLDDSRP
;
A
#
# COMPACT_ATOMS: atom_id res chain seq x y z
N LEU A 1 24.73 32.14 -11.54
CA LEU A 1 26.11 31.62 -11.63
C LEU A 1 26.11 30.38 -12.52
N ASN A 2 27.10 30.22 -13.42
CA ASN A 2 27.27 29.00 -14.22
C ASN A 2 28.63 28.37 -13.87
N MET A 3 28.66 27.08 -13.52
CA MET A 3 29.88 26.37 -13.13
C MET A 3 29.99 25.03 -13.87
N ASN A 4 31.20 24.70 -14.31
CA ASN A 4 31.48 23.43 -14.97
C ASN A 4 32.68 22.77 -14.30
N ALA A 5 32.53 21.51 -13.89
CA ALA A 5 33.60 20.69 -13.35
C ALA A 5 33.72 19.37 -14.12
N SER A 6 34.94 18.90 -14.34
CA SER A 6 35.22 17.54 -14.85
C SER A 6 35.74 16.61 -13.76
N THR A 7 36.31 17.17 -12.69
CA THR A 7 36.79 16.46 -11.48
C THR A 7 36.69 17.40 -10.28
N GLY A 8 36.65 16.84 -9.06
CA GLY A 8 36.73 17.63 -7.82
C GLY A 8 35.37 18.03 -7.27
N THR A 9 35.25 19.26 -6.76
CA THR A 9 34.04 19.76 -6.12
C THR A 9 33.68 21.16 -6.63
N GLY A 10 32.42 21.40 -7.01
CA GLY A 10 31.93 22.73 -7.40
C GLY A 10 31.92 23.72 -6.24
N ILE A 11 31.05 23.49 -5.25
CA ILE A 11 31.01 24.24 -3.97
C ILE A 11 31.45 23.31 -2.85
N ASN A 12 32.53 23.68 -2.15
CA ASN A 12 33.03 22.95 -0.98
C ASN A 12 33.14 23.92 0.20
N LEU A 13 32.24 23.81 1.17
CA LEU A 13 32.25 24.61 2.40
C LEU A 13 32.47 23.71 3.61
N GLN A 14 33.38 24.13 4.48
CA GLN A 14 33.73 23.42 5.70
C GLN A 14 33.74 24.40 6.87
N GLY A 15 33.26 23.96 8.02
CA GLY A 15 33.19 24.77 9.24
C GLY A 15 32.22 24.15 10.25
N GLU A 16 31.92 24.87 11.32
CA GLU A 16 30.89 24.44 12.28
C GLU A 16 29.49 24.53 11.65
N THR A 17 29.21 25.62 10.94
CA THR A 17 27.91 25.96 10.37
C THR A 17 28.02 26.39 8.90
N PRO A 18 28.50 25.54 7.98
CA PRO A 18 28.62 25.92 6.57
C PRO A 18 27.24 26.07 5.93
N GLN A 19 26.99 27.20 5.27
CA GLN A 19 25.69 27.48 4.65
C GLN A 19 25.84 27.92 3.20
N VAL A 20 24.97 27.40 2.34
CA VAL A 20 24.67 27.97 1.03
C VAL A 20 23.24 28.47 1.09
N LEU A 21 23.08 29.80 1.11
CA LEU A 21 21.79 30.46 1.13
C LEU A 21 21.56 31.12 -0.22
N MET A 22 20.57 30.62 -0.96
CA MET A 22 20.16 31.18 -2.24
C MET A 22 18.83 31.91 -2.05
N ASP A 23 18.84 33.21 -2.30
CA ASP A 23 17.69 34.10 -2.22
C ASP A 23 17.52 34.79 -3.57
N ASN A 24 16.40 34.54 -4.26
CA ASN A 24 16.11 35.03 -5.61
C ASN A 24 17.31 34.88 -6.56
N SER A 25 17.91 33.69 -6.55
CA SER A 25 19.21 33.41 -7.16
C SER A 25 19.14 32.20 -8.09
N GLN A 26 19.97 32.23 -9.14
CA GLN A 26 20.08 31.12 -10.09
C GLN A 26 21.49 30.51 -10.11
N LEU A 27 21.58 29.19 -10.01
CA LEU A 27 22.81 28.41 -10.13
C LEU A 27 22.63 27.27 -11.14
N LEU A 28 23.41 27.32 -12.21
CA LEU A 28 23.56 26.22 -13.16
C LEU A 28 24.92 25.57 -12.94
N MET A 29 24.94 24.25 -12.80
CA MET A 29 26.13 23.46 -12.55
C MET A 29 26.16 22.23 -13.46
N THR A 30 27.28 22.01 -14.14
CA THR A 30 27.51 20.81 -14.95
C THR A 30 28.77 20.08 -14.51
N ASP A 31 28.59 18.83 -14.13
CA ASP A 31 29.62 17.92 -13.64
C ASP A 31 29.76 16.77 -14.64
N THR A 32 30.89 16.71 -15.35
CA THR A 32 31.10 15.76 -16.46
C THR A 32 31.88 14.50 -16.08
N GLY A 33 32.46 14.45 -14.88
CA GLY A 33 33.20 13.29 -14.37
C GLY A 33 32.77 12.86 -12.97
N ALA A 34 33.66 12.17 -12.25
CA ALA A 34 33.44 11.79 -10.85
C ALA A 34 33.70 12.98 -9.91
N SER A 35 32.77 13.93 -9.87
CA SER A 35 32.84 15.14 -9.04
C SER A 35 31.67 15.23 -8.07
N PHE A 36 31.84 16.07 -7.05
CA PHE A 36 30.76 16.58 -6.20
C PHE A 36 30.29 17.91 -6.75
N GLY A 37 29.00 18.12 -6.87
CA GLY A 37 28.49 19.45 -7.20
C GLY A 37 28.57 20.38 -5.98
N ILE A 38 27.88 19.98 -4.91
CA ILE A 38 27.83 20.72 -3.64
C ILE A 38 28.24 19.78 -2.51
N PHE A 39 29.20 20.22 -1.69
CA PHE A 39 29.66 19.50 -0.52
C PHE A 39 29.77 20.45 0.68
N LEU A 40 28.90 20.25 1.68
CA LEU A 40 28.86 21.01 2.93
C LEU A 40 29.24 20.10 4.10
N THR A 41 30.27 20.47 4.87
CA THR A 41 30.76 19.69 6.02
C THR A 41 30.78 20.53 7.29
N GLY A 42 29.86 20.24 8.21
CA GLY A 42 29.74 20.89 9.52
C GLY A 42 28.50 20.43 10.28
N THR A 43 28.46 20.72 11.59
CA THR A 43 27.37 20.39 12.53
C THR A 43 26.02 20.82 12.01
N ASP A 44 25.89 22.09 11.61
CA ASP A 44 24.64 22.69 11.12
C ASP A 44 24.78 23.07 9.64
N ALA A 45 25.19 22.10 8.83
CA ALA A 45 25.36 22.30 7.40
C ALA A 45 24.00 22.51 6.71
N LEU A 46 23.81 23.66 6.05
CA LEU A 46 22.55 24.04 5.44
C LEU A 46 22.71 24.36 3.95
N PHE A 47 21.89 23.72 3.12
CA PHE A 47 21.65 24.16 1.75
C PHE A 47 20.20 24.65 1.64
N SER A 48 20.02 25.95 1.40
CA SER A 48 18.70 26.59 1.36
C SER A 48 18.48 27.35 0.06
N LEU A 49 17.32 27.15 -0.55
CA LEU A 49 16.80 27.91 -1.67
C LEU A 49 15.48 28.56 -1.26
N SER A 50 15.39 29.88 -1.38
CA SER A 50 14.19 30.66 -1.11
C SER A 50 13.95 31.72 -2.17
N ASN A 51 12.76 32.33 -2.13
CA ASN A 51 12.29 33.41 -2.98
C ASN A 51 12.51 33.14 -4.48
N GLN A 52 11.92 32.06 -4.99
CA GLN A 52 12.02 31.65 -6.41
C GLN A 52 13.46 31.41 -6.88
N SER A 53 14.33 30.90 -6.00
CA SER A 53 15.68 30.50 -6.39
C SER A 53 15.67 29.23 -7.23
N GLU A 54 16.60 29.11 -8.17
CA GLU A 54 16.69 27.95 -9.06
C GLU A 54 18.10 27.36 -9.05
N VAL A 55 18.19 26.06 -8.79
CA VAL A 55 19.42 25.28 -8.91
C VAL A 55 19.21 24.15 -9.89
N HIS A 56 20.06 24.10 -10.92
CA HIS A 56 20.09 23.04 -11.91
C HIS A 56 21.47 22.39 -11.92
N LEU A 57 21.55 21.13 -11.48
CA LEU A 57 22.78 20.34 -11.46
C LEU A 57 22.66 19.20 -12.47
N THR A 58 23.59 19.14 -13.43
CA THR A 58 23.72 18.03 -14.38
C THR A 58 24.99 17.22 -14.11
N GLY A 59 24.87 16.00 -13.61
CA GLY A 59 25.97 15.05 -13.37
C GLY A 59 26.07 13.97 -14.45
N ALA A 60 26.83 14.22 -15.52
CA ALA A 60 26.95 13.33 -16.67
C ALA A 60 28.01 12.21 -16.53
N GLY A 61 28.76 12.17 -15.42
CA GLY A 61 29.78 11.15 -15.16
C GLY A 61 29.21 9.83 -14.61
N THR A 62 29.80 8.69 -15.01
CA THR A 62 29.43 7.36 -14.51
C THR A 62 30.08 6.99 -13.16
N GLY A 63 30.54 7.99 -12.40
CA GLY A 63 31.18 7.81 -11.10
C GLY A 63 30.20 7.50 -9.98
N THR A 64 30.74 7.18 -8.81
CA THR A 64 29.98 6.92 -7.57
C THR A 64 30.02 8.08 -6.59
N THR A 65 30.58 9.24 -6.94
CA THR A 65 30.53 10.43 -6.08
C THR A 65 29.12 10.98 -5.99
N GLU A 66 28.70 11.50 -4.84
CA GLU A 66 27.41 12.17 -4.70
C GLU A 66 27.37 13.50 -5.46
N ASN A 67 26.19 13.89 -5.99
CA ASN A 67 26.05 15.21 -6.61
C ASN A 67 25.92 16.31 -5.55
N ILE A 68 25.12 16.05 -4.52
CA ILE A 68 24.96 16.94 -3.36
C ILE A 68 25.18 16.11 -2.10
N ARG A 69 26.12 16.55 -1.25
CA ARG A 69 26.39 15.97 0.07
C ARG A 69 26.34 17.06 1.14
N ILE A 70 25.56 16.82 2.19
CA ILE A 70 25.38 17.74 3.31
C ILE A 70 25.65 16.99 4.62
N GLY A 71 26.36 17.62 5.55
CA GLY A 71 26.64 17.09 6.89
C GLY A 71 27.94 16.31 6.98
N ASN A 72 28.12 15.24 6.20
CA ASN A 72 29.27 14.31 6.32
C ASN A 72 29.38 13.62 7.69
N ASN A 73 28.24 13.09 8.19
CA ASN A 73 28.07 12.49 9.53
C ASN A 73 28.13 13.50 10.69
N ASN A 74 27.89 14.77 10.42
CA ASN A 74 27.71 15.79 11.45
C ASN A 74 26.23 15.95 11.79
N ALA A 75 25.89 16.40 13.01
CA ALA A 75 24.59 16.16 13.63
C ALA A 75 23.36 16.61 12.82
N HIS A 76 23.27 17.85 12.35
CA HIS A 76 22.01 18.45 11.86
C HIS A 76 22.10 18.97 10.40
N PRO A 77 22.33 18.10 9.40
CA PRO A 77 22.36 18.53 8.01
C PRO A 77 20.96 18.81 7.49
N GLU A 78 20.80 19.93 6.79
CA GLU A 78 19.52 20.37 6.30
C GLU A 78 19.55 20.77 4.82
N LEU A 79 18.51 20.34 4.10
CA LEU A 79 18.13 20.82 2.78
C LEU A 79 16.77 21.50 2.87
N SER A 80 16.70 22.76 2.47
CA SER A 80 15.46 23.54 2.46
C SER A 80 15.19 24.12 1.07
N VAL A 81 13.99 23.89 0.54
CA VAL A 81 13.54 24.44 -0.75
C VAL A 81 12.16 25.07 -0.54
N THR A 82 12.09 26.40 -0.50
CA THR A 82 10.92 27.17 -0.08
C THR A 82 10.56 28.29 -1.07
N ASP A 83 9.38 28.88 -0.89
CA ASP A 83 8.94 30.11 -1.56
C ASP A 83 9.02 30.04 -3.10
N GLY A 84 8.48 28.97 -3.69
CA GLY A 84 8.46 28.77 -5.13
C GLY A 84 9.82 28.42 -5.76
N SER A 85 10.81 28.01 -4.95
CA SER A 85 12.15 27.68 -5.43
C SER A 85 12.21 26.29 -6.07
N THR A 86 13.19 26.07 -6.95
CA THR A 86 13.40 24.79 -7.63
C THR A 86 14.81 24.26 -7.42
N LEU A 87 14.94 23.04 -6.89
CA LEU A 87 16.17 22.26 -6.95
C LEU A 87 16.00 21.11 -7.94
N SER A 88 16.88 21.01 -8.94
CA SER A 88 16.88 19.91 -9.90
C SER A 88 18.26 19.28 -10.05
N VAL A 89 18.28 17.94 -10.01
CA VAL A 89 19.47 17.12 -10.21
C VAL A 89 19.20 16.10 -11.31
N THR A 90 19.85 16.26 -12.46
CA THR A 90 19.85 15.25 -13.53
C THR A 90 21.20 14.57 -13.54
N THR A 91 21.26 13.26 -13.39
CA THR A 91 22.54 12.57 -13.18
C THR A 91 22.56 11.17 -13.79
N THR A 92 23.75 10.61 -13.89
CA THR A 92 24.00 9.25 -14.35
C THR A 92 24.82 8.49 -13.30
N SER A 93 24.96 7.19 -13.49
CA SER A 93 25.76 6.35 -12.61
C SER A 93 26.29 5.13 -13.35
N GLY A 94 27.41 4.60 -12.86
CA GLY A 94 27.86 3.26 -13.17
C GLY A 94 26.94 2.18 -12.57
N THR A 95 27.33 0.92 -12.73
CA THR A 95 26.53 -0.23 -12.28
C THR A 95 26.71 -0.58 -10.80
N THR A 96 27.65 0.06 -10.11
CA THR A 96 27.91 -0.20 -8.69
C THR A 96 26.70 0.15 -7.83
N VAL A 97 26.30 -0.76 -6.95
CA VAL A 97 25.21 -0.54 -5.98
C VAL A 97 25.55 0.64 -5.07
N ALA A 98 24.55 1.46 -4.75
CA ALA A 98 24.72 2.56 -3.83
C ALA A 98 25.06 2.10 -2.40
N THR A 99 25.84 2.92 -1.71
CA THR A 99 26.20 2.72 -0.30
C THR A 99 25.82 3.95 0.50
N ASP A 100 26.00 3.88 1.82
CA ASP A 100 25.67 4.99 2.70
C ASP A 100 26.50 6.26 2.44
N THR A 101 27.64 6.10 1.76
CA THR A 101 28.64 7.16 1.53
C THR A 101 28.95 7.40 0.06
N ALA A 102 28.28 6.71 -0.86
CA ALA A 102 28.53 6.81 -2.29
C ALA A 102 27.30 6.45 -3.13
N ASN A 103 27.28 7.01 -4.34
CA ASN A 103 26.31 6.77 -5.40
C ASN A 103 24.88 7.21 -5.05
N ASN A 104 24.77 8.40 -4.45
CA ASN A 104 23.51 9.07 -4.11
C ASN A 104 23.46 10.40 -4.86
N ALA A 105 22.33 10.78 -5.46
CA ALA A 105 22.23 12.09 -6.09
C ALA A 105 22.25 13.19 -5.02
N ILE A 106 21.43 13.05 -3.97
CA ILE A 106 21.39 13.92 -2.81
C ILE A 106 21.54 13.06 -1.55
N ASN A 107 22.51 13.39 -0.70
CA ASN A 107 22.81 12.64 0.53
C ASN A 107 22.99 13.58 1.72
N LEU A 108 22.08 13.50 2.69
CA LEU A 108 22.20 14.18 3.97
C LEU A 108 22.66 13.16 5.00
N ARG A 109 23.82 13.42 5.63
CA ARG A 109 24.48 12.49 6.54
C ARG A 109 24.71 13.15 7.89
N GLY A 110 23.98 12.70 8.91
CA GLY A 110 24.00 13.27 10.26
C GLY A 110 23.14 12.46 11.22
N ASP A 111 23.00 12.89 12.46
CA ASP A 111 22.07 12.25 13.39
C ASP A 111 20.61 12.62 13.09
N ASP A 112 20.38 13.89 12.70
CA ASP A 112 19.07 14.49 12.44
C ASP A 112 18.98 15.09 11.02
N PRO A 113 19.16 14.29 9.95
CA PRO A 113 19.10 14.81 8.59
C PRO A 113 17.68 15.22 8.23
N LYS A 114 17.53 16.46 7.76
CA LYS A 114 16.23 17.06 7.46
C LYS A 114 16.14 17.57 6.03
N THR A 115 15.06 17.23 5.34
CA THR A 115 14.70 17.86 4.06
C THR A 115 13.29 18.43 4.14
N THR A 116 13.18 19.73 3.83
CA THR A 116 11.91 20.45 3.76
C THR A 116 11.71 21.00 2.35
N ILE A 117 10.55 20.72 1.77
CA ILE A 117 10.12 21.29 0.49
C ILE A 117 8.73 21.87 0.73
N THR A 118 8.57 23.19 0.54
CA THR A 118 7.29 23.85 0.85
C THR A 118 6.97 25.03 -0.05
N ASP A 119 5.75 25.55 0.08
CA ASP A 119 5.32 26.86 -0.42
C ASP A 119 5.45 26.99 -1.95
N GLY A 120 4.88 26.01 -2.67
CA GLY A 120 4.87 26.00 -4.14
C GLY A 120 6.22 25.70 -4.78
N SER A 121 7.20 25.23 -4.00
CA SER A 121 8.53 24.88 -4.49
C SER A 121 8.55 23.60 -5.33
N GLU A 122 9.74 23.15 -5.74
CA GLU A 122 9.90 21.88 -6.42
C GLU A 122 11.27 21.22 -6.19
N LEU A 123 11.29 19.92 -5.90
CA LEU A 123 12.50 19.09 -5.97
C LEU A 123 12.36 18.07 -7.10
N LYS A 124 13.32 18.09 -8.04
CA LYS A 124 13.43 17.13 -9.15
C LYS A 124 14.73 16.35 -9.06
N VAL A 125 14.65 15.02 -9.07
CA VAL A 125 15.83 14.16 -9.24
C VAL A 125 15.58 13.18 -10.38
N SER A 126 16.48 13.14 -11.36
CA SER A 126 16.44 12.21 -12.48
C SER A 126 17.77 11.48 -12.60
N VAL A 127 17.80 10.22 -12.18
CA VAL A 127 18.93 9.31 -12.37
C VAL A 127 18.66 8.51 -13.64
N ASN A 128 19.41 8.78 -14.70
CA ASN A 128 19.14 8.25 -16.05
C ASN A 128 19.84 6.92 -16.35
N SER A 129 20.74 6.45 -15.49
CA SER A 129 21.42 5.15 -15.64
C SER A 129 21.95 4.64 -14.30
N GLY A 130 22.22 3.33 -14.25
CA GLY A 130 22.92 2.71 -13.12
C GLY A 130 22.07 2.57 -11.86
N ALA A 131 22.75 2.40 -10.73
CA ALA A 131 22.13 2.06 -9.44
C ALA A 131 22.19 3.21 -8.40
N ARG A 132 22.33 4.45 -8.85
CA ARG A 132 22.38 5.63 -7.97
C ARG A 132 21.03 5.90 -7.31
N ARG A 133 21.03 6.18 -6.01
CA ARG A 133 19.82 6.60 -5.28
C ARG A 133 19.47 8.06 -5.58
N GLY A 134 18.20 8.42 -5.48
CA GLY A 134 17.72 9.80 -5.62
C GLY A 134 18.07 10.66 -4.40
N LEU A 135 17.17 10.65 -3.41
CA LEU A 135 17.32 11.33 -2.13
C LEU A 135 17.58 10.32 -1.02
N PHE A 136 18.63 10.53 -0.24
CA PHE A 136 19.00 9.68 0.88
C PHE A 136 19.21 10.50 2.15
N LEU A 137 18.41 10.23 3.18
CA LEU A 137 18.55 10.79 4.52
C LEU A 137 19.11 9.70 5.44
N ASN A 138 20.34 9.88 5.88
CA ASN A 138 21.09 8.90 6.65
C ASN A 138 21.40 9.41 8.04
N GLY A 139 20.55 9.03 9.01
CA GLY A 139 20.66 9.44 10.41
C GLY A 139 19.62 8.80 11.31
N ASN A 140 19.73 8.93 12.63
CA ASN A 140 18.78 8.29 13.54
C ASN A 140 17.36 8.88 13.42
N ASN A 141 17.24 10.19 13.19
CA ASN A 141 15.97 10.91 13.17
C ASN A 141 15.71 11.55 11.80
N ALA A 142 15.86 10.76 10.72
CA ALA A 142 15.67 11.25 9.36
C ALA A 142 14.25 11.78 9.12
N GLU A 143 14.16 13.03 8.65
CA GLU A 143 12.90 13.74 8.42
C GLU A 143 12.80 14.26 6.99
N LEU A 144 11.76 13.82 6.28
CA LEU A 144 11.36 14.38 5.00
C LEU A 144 9.95 14.97 5.13
N SER A 145 9.83 16.27 4.90
CA SER A 145 8.58 17.01 4.90
C SER A 145 8.35 17.70 3.55
N VAL A 146 7.18 17.43 2.96
CA VAL A 146 6.76 17.94 1.66
C VAL A 146 5.37 18.54 1.82
N ASN A 147 5.26 19.86 1.68
CA ASN A 147 4.02 20.59 1.97
C ASN A 147 3.65 21.60 0.87
N ASP A 148 2.40 21.61 0.43
CA ASP A 148 1.88 22.40 -0.69
C ASP A 148 2.86 22.58 -1.88
N THR A 149 3.42 21.48 -2.40
CA THR A 149 4.57 21.49 -3.34
C THR A 149 4.69 20.23 -4.21
N ASN A 150 5.64 20.19 -5.15
CA ASN A 150 5.91 19.00 -5.97
C ASN A 150 7.27 18.35 -5.66
N LEU A 151 7.27 17.03 -5.48
CA LEU A 151 8.49 16.21 -5.39
C LEU A 151 8.47 15.16 -6.50
N ASN A 152 9.45 15.21 -7.40
CA ASN A 152 9.54 14.31 -8.55
C ASN A 152 10.89 13.59 -8.55
N ILE A 153 10.88 12.28 -8.31
CA ILE A 153 12.11 11.47 -8.34
C ILE A 153 11.94 10.32 -9.33
N LYS A 154 12.85 10.26 -10.30
CA LYS A 154 12.98 9.17 -11.26
C LYS A 154 14.33 8.48 -11.10
N THR A 155 14.34 7.17 -10.98
CA THR A 155 15.55 6.33 -10.96
C THR A 155 15.45 5.16 -11.94
N VAL A 156 16.59 4.55 -12.27
CA VAL A 156 16.62 3.29 -13.05
C VAL A 156 16.67 2.10 -12.09
N ASN A 157 17.83 1.77 -11.52
CA ASN A 157 18.00 0.61 -10.63
C ASN A 157 18.23 0.97 -9.16
N GLY A 158 18.39 2.25 -8.84
CA GLY A 158 18.58 2.73 -7.47
C GLY A 158 17.27 3.11 -6.78
N THR A 159 17.31 3.23 -5.46
CA THR A 159 16.16 3.70 -4.67
C THR A 159 15.85 5.17 -4.94
N GLY A 160 14.58 5.53 -5.14
CA GLY A 160 14.14 6.92 -5.25
C GLY A 160 14.39 7.72 -3.98
N ILE A 161 13.70 7.38 -2.89
CA ILE A 161 13.87 7.95 -1.56
C ILE A 161 14.31 6.85 -0.60
N SER A 162 15.35 7.11 0.18
CA SER A 162 15.78 6.22 1.26
C SER A 162 15.88 7.00 2.57
N LEU A 163 15.21 6.49 3.60
CA LEU A 163 15.32 6.97 4.98
C LEU A 163 15.96 5.85 5.80
N ASN A 164 17.09 6.15 6.44
CA ASN A 164 17.62 5.32 7.50
C ASN A 164 17.33 6.00 8.83
N GLY A 165 17.18 5.24 9.92
CA GLY A 165 17.03 5.77 11.27
C GLY A 165 16.09 4.98 12.17
N SER A 166 16.14 5.23 13.47
CA SER A 166 15.22 4.64 14.46
C SER A 166 13.90 5.39 14.59
N GLU A 167 13.87 6.68 14.30
CA GLU A 167 12.69 7.55 14.46
C GLU A 167 12.43 8.36 13.19
N GLN A 168 12.11 7.65 12.11
CA GLN A 168 11.95 8.28 10.80
C GLN A 168 10.62 9.01 10.69
N LYS A 169 10.62 10.15 10.01
CA LYS A 169 9.41 10.91 9.69
C LYS A 169 9.33 11.14 8.19
N PHE A 170 8.28 10.62 7.58
CA PHE A 170 7.92 10.88 6.19
C PHE A 170 6.55 11.54 6.16
N GLN A 171 6.50 12.82 5.81
CA GLN A 171 5.30 13.66 5.92
C GLN A 171 4.99 14.35 4.60
N ILE A 172 3.85 14.00 4.00
CA ILE A 172 3.36 14.55 2.74
C ILE A 172 2.01 15.21 3.00
N ILE A 173 1.96 16.54 2.93
CA ILE A 173 0.87 17.34 3.50
C ILE A 173 0.37 18.34 2.47
N GLY A 174 -0.95 18.59 2.46
CA GLY A 174 -1.54 19.69 1.72
C GLY A 174 -2.08 19.30 0.34
N LYS A 175 -3.20 19.90 -0.04
CA LYS A 175 -4.01 19.50 -1.21
C LYS A 175 -3.30 19.75 -2.54
N ASP A 176 -2.34 20.67 -2.53
CA ASP A 176 -1.55 21.05 -3.69
C ASP A 176 -0.23 20.24 -3.75
N THR A 177 -0.03 19.30 -2.83
CA THR A 177 1.16 18.43 -2.80
C THR A 177 1.03 17.21 -3.68
N ASN A 178 2.02 17.02 -4.57
CA ASN A 178 2.15 15.83 -5.40
C ASN A 178 3.56 15.25 -5.32
N VAL A 179 3.65 13.98 -4.91
CA VAL A 179 4.90 13.21 -4.90
C VAL A 179 4.83 12.15 -5.98
N ASN A 180 5.69 12.25 -6.99
CA ASN A 180 5.81 11.26 -8.05
C ASN A 180 7.15 10.53 -7.94
N LEU A 181 7.10 9.22 -7.72
CA LEU A 181 8.27 8.35 -7.63
C LEU A 181 8.20 7.32 -8.73
N LEU A 182 9.18 7.35 -9.64
CA LEU A 182 9.25 6.43 -10.76
C LEU A 182 10.57 5.66 -10.70
N SER A 183 10.50 4.34 -10.82
CA SER A 183 11.67 3.49 -10.92
C SER A 183 11.46 2.42 -11.97
N ASP A 184 12.50 2.06 -12.71
CA ASP A 184 12.40 0.94 -13.65
C ASP A 184 12.66 -0.37 -12.87
N GLY A 185 13.89 -0.60 -12.42
CA GLY A 185 14.31 -1.78 -11.66
C GLY A 185 14.59 -1.54 -10.17
N GLY A 186 14.54 -0.29 -9.71
CA GLY A 186 14.78 0.10 -8.32
C GLY A 186 13.51 0.20 -7.47
N MET A 187 13.72 0.50 -6.19
CA MET A 187 12.63 0.79 -5.25
C MET A 187 12.22 2.27 -5.34
N ASN A 188 10.94 2.59 -5.17
CA ASN A 188 10.54 3.99 -5.09
C ASN A 188 10.88 4.61 -3.73
N PHE A 189 10.55 3.89 -2.66
CA PHE A 189 10.79 4.30 -1.28
C PHE A 189 11.35 3.14 -0.46
N GLU A 190 12.34 3.44 0.37
CA GLU A 190 12.94 2.51 1.32
C GLU A 190 13.05 3.17 2.70
N SER A 191 12.60 2.46 3.72
CA SER A 191 12.80 2.80 5.13
C SER A 191 13.61 1.70 5.81
N ARG A 192 14.69 2.07 6.53
CA ARG A 192 15.56 1.14 7.27
C ARG A 192 15.83 1.58 8.71
N GLY A 193 15.39 0.79 9.68
CA GLY A 193 15.67 1.01 11.10
C GLY A 193 14.41 0.92 11.95
N ALA A 194 14.47 1.20 13.25
CA ALA A 194 13.57 0.62 14.26
C ALA A 194 12.11 1.12 14.31
N GLY A 195 11.67 2.02 13.43
CA GLY A 195 10.28 2.50 13.40
C GLY A 195 10.15 3.90 12.79
N GLY A 196 8.95 4.44 12.84
CA GLY A 196 8.68 5.80 12.37
C GLY A 196 7.22 6.13 12.13
N THR A 197 7.00 7.32 11.61
CA THR A 197 5.69 7.82 11.20
C THR A 197 5.70 8.07 9.70
N PHE A 198 4.74 7.46 9.02
CA PHE A 198 4.43 7.70 7.62
C PHE A 198 3.07 8.39 7.54
N LEU A 199 3.06 9.68 7.23
CA LEU A 199 1.86 10.52 7.22
C LEU A 199 1.61 11.10 5.82
N VAL A 200 0.41 10.87 5.30
CA VAL A 200 -0.12 11.54 4.10
C VAL A 200 -1.49 12.11 4.46
N THR A 201 -1.68 13.42 4.37
CA THR A 201 -2.90 14.08 4.86
C THR A 201 -3.28 15.32 4.04
N ASN A 202 -4.47 15.86 4.31
CA ASN A 202 -4.99 17.12 3.79
C ASN A 202 -5.05 17.16 2.26
N GLY A 203 -5.46 16.07 1.63
CA GLY A 203 -5.62 15.99 0.17
C GLY A 203 -4.34 15.73 -0.62
N ALA A 204 -3.20 15.54 0.07
CA ALA A 204 -1.92 15.29 -0.58
C ALA A 204 -1.90 13.97 -1.36
N LYS A 205 -1.05 13.89 -2.40
CA LYS A 205 -1.02 12.76 -3.33
C LYS A 205 0.36 12.15 -3.47
N ILE A 206 0.42 10.82 -3.40
CA ILE A 206 1.60 10.02 -3.76
C ILE A 206 1.25 9.09 -4.91
N ASN A 207 2.09 9.11 -5.95
CA ASN A 207 2.07 8.15 -7.04
C ASN A 207 3.45 7.50 -7.17
N ALA A 208 3.57 6.24 -6.78
CA ALA A 208 4.81 5.47 -6.83
C ALA A 208 4.68 4.30 -7.80
N GLN A 209 5.52 4.28 -8.84
CA GLN A 209 5.52 3.22 -9.84
C GLN A 209 6.91 2.59 -9.98
N THR A 210 6.94 1.26 -9.96
CA THR A 210 8.10 0.42 -10.31
C THR A 210 7.73 -0.59 -11.39
N SER A 211 8.72 -1.21 -12.05
CA SER A 211 8.48 -2.27 -13.04
C SER A 211 9.09 -3.62 -12.69
N GLU A 212 10.05 -3.69 -11.76
CA GLU A 212 10.69 -4.96 -11.38
C GLU A 212 11.04 -5.08 -9.88
N ASN A 213 10.51 -4.20 -9.01
CA ASN A 213 10.90 -4.17 -7.60
C ASN A 213 9.72 -3.80 -6.66
N HIS A 214 10.03 -3.43 -5.42
CA HIS A 214 9.07 -2.88 -4.47
C HIS A 214 8.75 -1.43 -4.82
N SER A 215 7.48 -1.02 -4.77
CA SER A 215 7.19 0.41 -4.70
C SER A 215 7.71 0.90 -3.35
N PHE A 216 7.16 0.34 -2.26
CA PHE A 216 7.53 0.71 -0.89
C PHE A 216 8.08 -0.49 -0.13
N TYR A 217 9.24 -0.28 0.48
CA TYR A 217 9.98 -1.30 1.19
C TYR A 217 10.38 -0.83 2.59
N PHE A 218 10.02 -1.62 3.59
CA PHE A 218 10.31 -1.36 5.00
C PHE A 218 11.13 -2.52 5.55
N TYR A 219 12.38 -2.24 5.91
CA TYR A 219 13.33 -3.22 6.39
C TYR A 219 13.76 -2.92 7.81
N ASN A 220 13.57 -3.89 8.71
CA ASN A 220 13.91 -3.75 10.12
C ASN A 220 13.14 -2.63 10.84
N SER A 221 12.02 -2.16 10.25
CA SER A 221 11.04 -1.27 10.85
C SER A 221 10.37 -1.97 12.01
N GLY A 222 10.62 -1.52 13.24
CA GLY A 222 9.77 -1.86 14.38
C GLY A 222 8.41 -1.18 14.24
N GLU A 223 7.75 -0.89 15.37
CA GLU A 223 6.43 -0.27 15.36
C GLU A 223 6.43 0.99 14.47
N THR A 224 5.66 0.92 13.39
CA THR A 224 5.56 1.99 12.39
C THR A 224 4.10 2.31 12.16
N LYS A 225 3.77 3.58 12.25
CA LYS A 225 2.42 4.08 12.08
C LYS A 225 2.26 4.66 10.67
N PHE A 226 1.30 4.10 9.93
CA PHE A 226 0.90 4.52 8.60
C PHE A 226 -0.43 5.25 8.68
N GLU A 227 -0.43 6.55 8.41
CA GLU A 227 -1.60 7.39 8.48
C GLU A 227 -1.86 8.02 7.11
N ILE A 228 -2.97 7.63 6.49
CA ILE A 228 -3.44 8.19 5.22
C ILE A 228 -4.80 8.80 5.52
N LEU A 229 -4.84 10.13 5.64
CA LEU A 229 -5.92 10.87 6.28
C LEU A 229 -6.48 11.98 5.38
N ASP A 230 -7.67 12.48 5.71
CA ASP A 230 -8.19 13.78 5.27
C ASP A 230 -8.09 14.02 3.75
N LYS A 231 -8.76 13.17 2.97
CA LYS A 231 -8.81 13.18 1.49
C LYS A 231 -7.49 12.90 0.79
N ALA A 232 -6.45 12.47 1.51
CA ALA A 232 -5.18 12.06 0.89
C ALA A 232 -5.36 10.89 -0.08
N LYS A 233 -4.44 10.77 -1.04
CA LYS A 233 -4.43 9.69 -2.03
C LYS A 233 -3.05 9.07 -2.17
N VAL A 234 -2.95 7.77 -1.99
CA VAL A 234 -1.70 7.02 -2.19
C VAL A 234 -1.94 5.93 -3.21
N LEU A 235 -1.16 5.94 -4.29
CA LEU A 235 -1.12 4.89 -5.31
C LEU A 235 0.27 4.25 -5.35
N LEU A 236 0.32 2.95 -5.09
CA LEU A 236 1.52 2.12 -5.26
C LEU A 236 1.29 1.15 -6.41
N LYS A 237 2.16 1.17 -7.41
CA LYS A 237 2.01 0.38 -8.62
C LYS A 237 3.28 -0.37 -8.99
N ASP A 238 3.13 -1.68 -9.14
CA ASP A 238 4.10 -2.54 -9.81
C ASP A 238 3.57 -2.89 -11.21
N THR A 239 4.29 -2.41 -12.22
CA THR A 239 3.96 -2.57 -13.64
C THR A 239 4.57 -3.81 -14.29
N HIS A 240 5.26 -4.66 -13.51
CA HIS A 240 5.75 -5.94 -14.01
C HIS A 240 4.62 -6.73 -14.69
N SER A 241 4.88 -7.24 -15.89
CA SER A 241 3.91 -8.00 -16.68
C SER A 241 4.32 -9.46 -16.89
N GLY A 242 5.47 -9.87 -16.35
CA GLY A 242 5.95 -11.24 -16.43
C GLY A 242 5.15 -12.20 -15.54
N ASN A 243 5.25 -13.49 -15.83
CA ASN A 243 4.61 -14.57 -15.08
C ASN A 243 5.36 -14.95 -13.79
N SER A 244 6.66 -14.70 -13.73
CA SER A 244 7.47 -14.88 -12.51
C SER A 244 8.28 -13.63 -12.22
N ASN A 245 8.59 -13.40 -10.95
CA ASN A 245 9.59 -12.42 -10.56
C ASN A 245 10.88 -13.15 -10.23
N THR A 246 12.03 -12.52 -10.53
CA THR A 246 13.35 -13.03 -10.15
C THR A 246 13.46 -13.16 -8.62
N THR A 247 12.80 -12.26 -7.88
CA THR A 247 12.60 -12.35 -6.43
C THR A 247 11.15 -12.04 -6.04
N SER A 248 10.74 -12.46 -4.85
CA SER A 248 9.36 -12.30 -4.36
C SER A 248 9.06 -10.85 -3.96
N TYR A 249 8.98 -9.94 -4.95
CA TYR A 249 8.76 -8.51 -4.75
C TYR A 249 7.28 -8.18 -4.51
N GLY A 250 6.87 -8.00 -3.25
CA GLY A 250 5.59 -7.36 -2.95
C GLY A 250 5.61 -5.88 -3.34
N THR A 251 4.51 -5.33 -3.88
CA THR A 251 4.41 -3.90 -4.20
C THR A 251 4.64 -3.06 -2.94
N LEU A 252 4.02 -3.49 -1.83
CA LEU A 252 4.29 -3.01 -0.48
C LEU A 252 4.83 -4.16 0.36
N ARG A 253 5.98 -3.96 1.01
CA ARG A 253 6.64 -5.02 1.77
C ARG A 253 7.23 -4.54 3.09
N PHE A 254 6.96 -5.32 4.12
CA PHE A 254 7.54 -5.24 5.45
C PHE A 254 8.36 -6.48 5.77
N VAL A 255 9.48 -6.29 6.46
CA VAL A 255 10.46 -7.35 6.73
C VAL A 255 10.91 -7.29 8.19
N GLN A 256 11.05 -8.48 8.81
CA GLN A 256 11.61 -8.77 10.14
C GLN A 256 10.74 -8.53 11.38
N HIS A 257 9.84 -7.54 11.38
CA HIS A 257 8.99 -7.25 12.55
C HIS A 257 7.51 -7.24 12.19
N GLY A 258 6.65 -7.19 13.21
CA GLY A 258 5.21 -6.94 13.10
C GLY A 258 4.82 -5.61 13.76
N ASP A 259 3.61 -5.54 14.29
CA ASP A 259 3.02 -4.37 14.96
C ASP A 259 2.94 -3.12 14.05
N TYR A 260 2.79 -3.31 12.74
CA TYR A 260 2.48 -2.21 11.83
C TYR A 260 1.02 -1.80 11.97
N SER A 261 0.78 -0.51 12.15
CA SER A 261 -0.56 0.06 12.29
C SER A 261 -0.90 0.95 11.10
N PHE A 262 -1.94 0.59 10.35
CA PHE A 262 -2.46 1.38 9.25
C PHE A 262 -3.79 2.00 9.64
N ILE A 263 -3.89 3.31 9.44
CA ILE A 263 -5.12 4.08 9.60
C ILE A 263 -5.38 4.79 8.27
N ILE A 264 -6.49 4.40 7.64
CA ILE A 264 -6.99 5.01 6.41
C ILE A 264 -8.33 5.67 6.77
N ASP A 265 -8.31 6.99 6.91
CA ASP A 265 -9.40 7.79 7.48
C ASP A 265 -9.82 8.87 6.49
N ASP A 266 -11.00 8.73 5.90
CA ASP A 266 -11.50 9.63 4.85
C ASP A 266 -10.51 9.85 3.68
N ALA A 267 -9.80 8.79 3.26
CA ALA A 267 -8.72 8.88 2.27
C ALA A 267 -8.65 7.63 1.37
N ASP A 268 -7.92 7.73 0.25
CA ASP A 268 -7.80 6.64 -0.73
C ASP A 268 -6.39 6.01 -0.72
N PHE A 269 -6.31 4.68 -0.55
CA PHE A 269 -5.09 3.92 -0.69
C PHE A 269 -5.26 2.77 -1.68
N GLU A 270 -4.53 2.84 -2.79
CA GLU A 270 -4.56 1.83 -3.85
C GLU A 270 -3.19 1.16 -4.04
N ILE A 271 -3.21 -0.16 -4.14
CA ILE A 271 -2.05 -1.00 -4.44
C ILE A 271 -2.39 -1.86 -5.65
N ASN A 272 -1.61 -1.72 -6.72
CA ASN A 272 -1.83 -2.43 -7.97
C ASN A 272 -0.57 -3.19 -8.39
N LYS A 273 -0.71 -4.50 -8.57
CA LYS A 273 0.34 -5.39 -9.08
C LYS A 273 -0.15 -6.10 -10.35
N ASN A 274 0.48 -5.76 -11.48
CA ASN A 274 0.04 -6.22 -12.81
C ASN A 274 0.49 -7.64 -13.19
N GLY A 275 1.42 -8.23 -12.45
CA GLY A 275 1.99 -9.52 -12.80
C GLY A 275 2.96 -10.04 -11.76
N GLY A 276 3.52 -11.21 -12.03
CA GLY A 276 4.42 -11.89 -11.12
C GLY A 276 3.74 -12.86 -10.17
N ASN A 277 4.54 -13.68 -9.49
CA ASN A 277 4.01 -14.64 -8.52
C ASN A 277 4.08 -14.20 -7.06
N ALA A 278 4.72 -13.06 -6.79
CA ALA A 278 4.79 -12.47 -5.45
C ALA A 278 3.43 -11.91 -4.99
N PRO A 279 3.23 -11.72 -3.67
CA PRO A 279 2.03 -11.06 -3.15
C PRO A 279 1.92 -9.60 -3.59
N GLY A 280 0.73 -9.01 -3.52
CA GLY A 280 0.56 -7.55 -3.63
C GLY A 280 1.12 -6.82 -2.41
N VAL A 281 0.75 -7.29 -1.22
CA VAL A 281 1.24 -6.81 0.07
C VAL A 281 1.85 -7.96 0.86
N ARG A 282 3.03 -7.74 1.44
CA ARG A 282 3.65 -8.70 2.37
C ARG A 282 3.96 -8.03 3.71
N MET A 283 3.43 -8.60 4.78
CA MET A 283 3.63 -8.12 6.15
C MET A 283 4.26 -9.22 6.99
N PHE A 284 5.34 -8.90 7.71
CA PHE A 284 6.02 -9.86 8.58
C PHE A 284 5.46 -9.77 10.02
N GLY A 285 5.61 -10.84 10.80
CA GLY A 285 5.28 -10.87 12.22
C GLY A 285 3.77 -10.84 12.54
N GLY A 286 3.47 -10.52 13.80
CA GLY A 286 2.12 -10.46 14.36
C GLY A 286 1.71 -9.03 14.71
N GLY A 287 0.47 -8.83 15.12
CA GLY A 287 -0.05 -7.53 15.57
C GLY A 287 -0.25 -6.51 14.45
N ASN A 288 -0.12 -6.91 13.19
CA ASN A 288 -0.36 -6.01 12.06
C ASN A 288 -1.85 -5.68 11.95
N SER A 289 -2.18 -4.39 12.02
CA SER A 289 -3.55 -3.91 12.06
C SER A 289 -3.82 -2.93 10.93
N ILE A 290 -4.93 -3.14 10.22
CA ILE A 290 -5.39 -2.25 9.15
C ILE A 290 -6.80 -1.77 9.47
N LEU A 291 -6.92 -0.49 9.81
CA LEU A 291 -8.18 0.18 10.11
C LEU A 291 -8.57 1.11 8.94
N VAL A 292 -9.76 0.89 8.39
CA VAL A 292 -10.36 1.75 7.35
C VAL A 292 -11.66 2.32 7.86
N ARG A 293 -11.77 3.65 7.91
CA ARG A 293 -12.92 4.33 8.52
C ARG A 293 -13.30 5.67 7.90
N ASN A 294 -14.45 6.19 8.32
CA ASN A 294 -15.03 7.48 7.91
C ASN A 294 -15.00 7.76 6.40
N GLY A 295 -15.29 6.76 5.56
CA GLY A 295 -15.27 6.92 4.10
C GLY A 295 -13.92 6.63 3.44
N GLY A 296 -12.93 6.15 4.20
CA GLY A 296 -11.64 5.73 3.66
C GLY A 296 -11.74 4.48 2.79
N THR A 297 -10.82 4.34 1.83
CA THR A 297 -10.79 3.20 0.90
C THR A 297 -9.41 2.57 0.83
N LEU A 298 -9.38 1.23 0.91
CA LEU A 298 -8.21 0.40 0.63
C LEU A 298 -8.53 -0.55 -0.52
N SER A 299 -7.81 -0.42 -1.63
CA SER A 299 -7.95 -1.29 -2.80
C SER A 299 -6.64 -1.99 -3.09
N ILE A 300 -6.65 -3.32 -3.08
CA ILE A 300 -5.49 -4.17 -3.37
C ILE A 300 -5.84 -5.06 -4.56
N PHE A 301 -5.12 -4.89 -5.65
CA PHE A 301 -5.21 -5.72 -6.84
C PHE A 301 -3.90 -6.44 -7.08
N ASN A 302 -3.94 -7.77 -7.17
CA ASN A 302 -2.83 -8.59 -7.62
C ASN A 302 -3.29 -9.52 -8.75
N GLN A 303 -2.77 -9.29 -9.95
CA GLN A 303 -3.02 -10.13 -11.11
C GLN A 303 -2.41 -11.53 -10.93
N GLY A 304 -1.25 -11.65 -10.27
CA GLY A 304 -0.52 -12.91 -10.16
C GLY A 304 0.13 -13.39 -11.47
N SER A 305 0.62 -14.62 -11.47
CA SER A 305 1.41 -15.24 -12.55
C SER A 305 0.63 -15.60 -13.82
N GLY A 306 -0.67 -15.34 -13.86
CA GLY A 306 -1.60 -15.77 -14.92
C GLY A 306 -2.15 -17.19 -14.74
N SER A 307 -1.64 -17.97 -13.78
CA SER A 307 -2.14 -19.30 -13.43
C SER A 307 -2.58 -19.32 -11.95
N PRO A 308 -3.74 -19.91 -11.61
CA PRO A 308 -4.14 -20.11 -10.22
C PRO A 308 -3.03 -20.81 -9.42
N LEU A 309 -2.84 -20.41 -8.16
CA LEU A 309 -1.94 -21.05 -7.21
C LEU A 309 -2.64 -21.21 -5.85
N ASP A 310 -2.30 -22.28 -5.15
CA ASP A 310 -2.72 -22.51 -3.77
C ASP A 310 -1.76 -21.79 -2.81
N PRO A 311 -2.20 -21.39 -1.60
CA PRO A 311 -1.36 -20.75 -0.59
C PRO A 311 -0.31 -21.72 -0.03
N ILE A 312 0.87 -21.77 -0.66
CA ILE A 312 1.97 -22.65 -0.24
C ILE A 312 3.17 -21.87 0.30
N ASP A 313 3.44 -20.70 -0.27
CA ASP A 313 4.60 -19.86 0.03
C ASP A 313 4.41 -18.44 -0.49
N GLU A 314 5.43 -17.58 -0.31
CA GLU A 314 5.50 -16.20 -0.80
C GLU A 314 5.42 -16.00 -2.33
N ARG A 315 5.24 -17.07 -3.11
CA ARG A 315 5.13 -17.08 -4.57
C ARG A 315 3.79 -17.65 -5.05
N SER A 316 2.73 -17.42 -4.26
CA SER A 316 1.40 -17.99 -4.49
C SER A 316 0.36 -16.96 -4.96
N ASN A 317 0.79 -15.86 -5.61
CA ASN A 317 -0.08 -14.82 -6.17
C ASN A 317 -1.02 -14.13 -5.15
N GLN A 318 -0.61 -14.02 -3.88
CA GLN A 318 -1.53 -13.58 -2.83
C GLN A 318 -1.92 -12.09 -2.97
N GLY A 319 -3.13 -11.72 -2.58
CA GLY A 319 -3.47 -10.31 -2.39
C GLY A 319 -2.62 -9.73 -1.25
N VAL A 320 -2.80 -10.29 -0.06
CA VAL A 320 -2.08 -9.96 1.16
C VAL A 320 -1.49 -11.23 1.77
N PHE A 321 -0.20 -11.20 2.07
CA PHE A 321 0.52 -12.29 2.72
C PHE A 321 1.06 -11.82 4.08
N PHE A 322 0.40 -12.24 5.16
CA PHE A 322 0.91 -12.13 6.52
C PHE A 322 1.79 -13.36 6.80
N THR A 323 3.08 -13.13 7.00
CA THR A 323 4.07 -14.19 7.18
C THR A 323 4.90 -13.93 8.42
N GLY A 324 5.60 -14.95 8.88
CA GLY A 324 6.51 -14.84 10.01
C GLY A 324 7.34 -16.09 10.14
N ASP A 325 8.01 -16.21 11.27
CA ASP A 325 8.74 -17.38 11.72
C ASP A 325 8.33 -17.76 13.15
N ASN A 326 8.56 -19.01 13.56
CA ASN A 326 8.43 -19.45 14.95
C ASN A 326 7.06 -19.11 15.61
N ASN A 327 5.95 -19.25 14.87
CA ASN A 327 4.60 -18.91 15.32
C ASN A 327 4.35 -17.42 15.67
N THR A 328 5.12 -16.50 15.09
CA THR A 328 4.91 -15.04 15.27
C THR A 328 3.74 -14.48 14.46
N ILE A 329 3.05 -15.30 13.66
CA ILE A 329 1.91 -14.86 12.85
C ILE A 329 0.65 -14.89 13.72
N ASN A 330 0.40 -13.84 14.49
CA ASN A 330 -0.77 -13.76 15.36
C ASN A 330 -1.40 -12.37 15.31
N ASN A 331 -2.72 -12.30 15.48
CA ASN A 331 -3.47 -11.04 15.58
C ASN A 331 -3.25 -10.08 14.39
N ASN A 332 -3.10 -10.64 13.19
CA ASN A 332 -3.02 -9.86 11.96
C ASN A 332 -4.43 -9.68 11.38
N GLY A 333 -4.80 -8.49 10.93
CA GLY A 333 -6.17 -8.36 10.44
C GLY A 333 -6.58 -6.99 9.94
N PHE A 334 -7.88 -6.94 9.64
CA PHE A 334 -8.55 -5.78 9.09
C PHE A 334 -9.79 -5.44 9.92
N THR A 335 -9.99 -4.15 10.14
CA THR A 335 -11.26 -3.58 10.62
C THR A 335 -11.72 -2.53 9.63
N VAL A 336 -12.91 -2.70 9.07
CA VAL A 336 -13.58 -1.68 8.28
C VAL A 336 -14.84 -1.23 9.00
N GLN A 337 -14.97 0.08 9.18
CA GLN A 337 -16.06 0.65 9.96
C GLN A 337 -16.54 1.98 9.40
N ASP A 338 -17.75 2.36 9.78
CA ASP A 338 -18.40 3.61 9.42
C ASP A 338 -18.85 3.66 7.95
N PRO A 339 -19.96 4.36 7.63
CA PRO A 339 -20.48 4.42 6.27
C PRO A 339 -19.47 4.96 5.25
N GLY A 340 -19.45 4.33 4.07
CA GLY A 340 -18.57 4.71 2.96
C GLY A 340 -17.17 4.08 3.01
N SER A 341 -16.78 3.49 4.14
CA SER A 341 -15.46 2.89 4.30
C SER A 341 -15.38 1.53 3.61
N LYS A 342 -14.29 1.28 2.86
CA LYS A 342 -14.17 0.11 1.97
C LYS A 342 -12.80 -0.54 2.00
N VAL A 343 -12.79 -1.87 2.13
CA VAL A 343 -11.63 -2.72 1.79
C VAL A 343 -12.00 -3.61 0.61
N SER A 344 -11.16 -3.66 -0.40
CA SER A 344 -11.32 -4.53 -1.57
C SER A 344 -10.01 -5.22 -1.91
N ILE A 345 -9.98 -6.55 -1.85
CA ILE A 345 -8.80 -7.36 -2.18
C ILE A 345 -9.14 -8.29 -3.34
N GLN A 346 -8.45 -8.14 -4.47
CA GLN A 346 -8.63 -8.95 -5.66
C GLN A 346 -7.32 -9.65 -6.03
N ALA A 347 -7.24 -10.95 -5.77
CA ALA A 347 -6.10 -11.80 -6.12
C ALA A 347 -6.49 -12.75 -7.27
N ILE A 348 -6.38 -12.28 -8.51
CA ILE A 348 -6.98 -12.93 -9.70
C ILE A 348 -6.55 -14.40 -9.88
N ASN A 349 -5.33 -14.73 -9.45
CA ASN A 349 -4.70 -16.03 -9.62
C ASN A 349 -4.20 -16.65 -8.31
N GLY A 350 -4.69 -16.20 -7.16
CA GLY A 350 -4.22 -16.69 -5.86
C GLY A 350 -5.26 -16.51 -4.75
N PRO A 351 -4.86 -16.78 -3.51
CA PRO A 351 -5.67 -16.49 -2.33
C PRO A 351 -5.68 -14.97 -2.08
N SER A 352 -6.80 -14.45 -1.57
CA SER A 352 -6.90 -13.03 -1.22
C SER A 352 -6.06 -12.71 0.00
N ILE A 353 -6.15 -13.53 1.05
CA ILE A 353 -5.42 -13.36 2.31
C ILE A 353 -4.80 -14.71 2.71
N ASP A 354 -3.50 -14.68 2.94
CA ASP A 354 -2.72 -15.83 3.37
C ASP A 354 -1.95 -15.49 4.65
N MET A 355 -2.12 -16.33 5.68
CA MET A 355 -1.53 -16.21 7.00
C MET A 355 -0.73 -17.48 7.30
N SER A 356 0.28 -17.77 6.48
CA SER A 356 1.13 -18.94 6.63
C SER A 356 2.59 -18.58 6.81
N GLU A 357 3.32 -19.47 7.48
CA GLU A 357 4.77 -19.40 7.46
C GLU A 357 5.29 -19.80 6.07
N GLN A 358 6.39 -19.19 5.66
CA GLN A 358 7.01 -19.50 4.37
C GLN A 358 7.52 -20.95 4.36
N ASN A 359 7.17 -21.72 3.32
CA ASN A 359 7.59 -23.11 3.12
C ASN A 359 7.23 -24.04 4.31
N SER A 360 6.14 -23.75 4.99
CA SER A 360 5.73 -24.42 6.22
C SER A 360 4.23 -24.73 6.19
N THR A 361 3.84 -25.80 6.88
CA THR A 361 2.41 -26.10 7.11
C THR A 361 1.82 -25.31 8.27
N THR A 362 2.67 -24.57 9.01
CA THR A 362 2.23 -23.70 10.10
C THR A 362 1.42 -22.54 9.56
N ARG A 363 0.28 -22.29 10.21
CA ARG A 363 -0.61 -21.19 9.87
C ARG A 363 -0.85 -20.33 11.11
N GLY A 364 -0.86 -19.02 10.90
CA GLY A 364 -1.04 -18.02 11.92
C GLY A 364 -2.50 -17.77 12.29
N SER A 365 -2.72 -16.76 13.12
CA SER A 365 -4.04 -16.28 13.47
C SER A 365 -4.29 -14.85 13.04
N GLY A 366 -5.56 -14.52 12.84
CA GLY A 366 -5.95 -13.19 12.44
C GLY A 366 -7.44 -12.93 12.53
N TYR A 367 -7.83 -11.72 12.11
CA TYR A 367 -9.20 -11.26 12.20
C TYR A 367 -9.64 -10.46 10.97
N ILE A 368 -10.95 -10.49 10.72
CA ILE A 368 -11.63 -9.64 9.74
C ILE A 368 -12.89 -9.11 10.40
N GLU A 369 -13.00 -7.80 10.49
CA GLU A 369 -14.15 -7.13 11.07
C GLU A 369 -14.75 -6.14 10.08
N ALA A 370 -16.05 -6.24 9.87
CA ALA A 370 -16.84 -5.25 9.14
C ALA A 370 -18.03 -4.85 10.00
N ILE A 371 -17.99 -3.61 10.49
CA ILE A 371 -18.92 -3.13 11.51
C ILE A 371 -19.48 -1.77 11.12
N ASN A 372 -20.65 -1.40 11.66
CA ASN A 372 -21.22 -0.06 11.54
C ASN A 372 -21.22 0.50 10.09
N GLY A 373 -21.71 -0.28 9.12
CA GLY A 373 -21.76 0.14 7.71
C GLY A 373 -20.46 -0.04 6.93
N GLY A 374 -19.49 -0.78 7.46
CA GLY A 374 -18.26 -1.13 6.72
C GLY A 374 -18.52 -2.00 5.48
N TYR A 375 -17.68 -1.84 4.46
CA TYR A 375 -17.68 -2.62 3.21
C TYR A 375 -16.38 -3.44 3.11
N PHE A 376 -16.47 -4.76 2.95
CA PHE A 376 -15.28 -5.60 2.73
C PHE A 376 -15.51 -6.65 1.64
N VAL A 377 -14.64 -6.66 0.63
CA VAL A 377 -14.66 -7.66 -0.44
C VAL A 377 -13.30 -8.36 -0.56
N ALA A 378 -13.34 -9.68 -0.71
CA ALA A 378 -12.19 -10.51 -1.01
C ALA A 378 -12.52 -11.49 -2.13
N GLU A 379 -11.83 -11.34 -3.25
CA GLU A 379 -11.93 -12.22 -4.39
C GLU A 379 -10.59 -12.89 -4.67
N GLY A 380 -10.62 -14.19 -4.91
CA GLY A 380 -9.44 -14.98 -5.21
C GLY A 380 -9.74 -16.14 -6.15
N ARG A 381 -8.70 -16.84 -6.59
CA ARG A 381 -8.82 -18.06 -7.41
C ARG A 381 -7.70 -19.04 -7.10
N THR A 382 -8.03 -20.07 -6.33
CA THR A 382 -7.10 -21.15 -5.97
C THR A 382 -7.12 -22.29 -7.00
N THR A 383 -6.08 -23.12 -6.99
CA THR A 383 -5.96 -24.28 -7.90
C THR A 383 -6.82 -25.44 -7.43
N SER A 384 -6.76 -25.75 -6.13
CA SER A 384 -7.43 -26.90 -5.54
C SER A 384 -8.78 -26.52 -4.94
N ALA A 385 -9.76 -27.43 -5.01
CA ALA A 385 -11.08 -27.20 -4.42
C ALA A 385 -11.01 -27.01 -2.89
N ASN A 386 -10.02 -27.63 -2.24
CA ASN A 386 -9.84 -27.57 -0.80
C ASN A 386 -9.10 -26.31 -0.32
N ALA A 387 -8.47 -25.55 -1.22
CA ALA A 387 -7.72 -24.35 -0.89
C ALA A 387 -8.63 -23.12 -0.85
N GLY A 388 -8.62 -22.41 0.27
CA GLY A 388 -9.41 -21.21 0.53
C GLY A 388 -8.77 -19.93 0.02
N ILE A 389 -9.58 -18.93 -0.29
CA ILE A 389 -9.09 -17.56 -0.54
C ILE A 389 -8.66 -16.86 0.75
N PHE A 390 -9.18 -17.32 1.90
CA PHE A 390 -8.65 -17.06 3.22
C PHE A 390 -7.93 -18.30 3.72
N HIS A 391 -6.62 -18.20 3.90
CA HIS A 391 -5.78 -19.29 4.39
C HIS A 391 -5.16 -18.91 5.72
N ALA A 392 -5.61 -19.55 6.81
CA ALA A 392 -5.19 -19.21 8.15
C ALA A 392 -5.21 -20.43 9.09
N GLY A 393 -4.60 -20.29 10.26
CA GLY A 393 -4.73 -21.21 11.39
C GLY A 393 -6.04 -20.94 12.09
N ILE A 394 -6.09 -19.91 12.93
CA ILE A 394 -7.32 -19.45 13.60
C ILE A 394 -7.76 -18.13 12.99
N LEU A 395 -8.96 -18.11 12.42
CA LEU A 395 -9.54 -16.89 11.87
C LEU A 395 -10.80 -16.50 12.65
N THR A 396 -10.82 -15.26 13.13
CA THR A 396 -12.02 -14.64 13.69
C THR A 396 -12.64 -13.71 12.65
N VAL A 397 -13.88 -13.96 12.28
CA VAL A 397 -14.64 -13.14 11.35
C VAL A 397 -15.83 -12.54 12.11
N LYS A 398 -15.93 -11.22 12.13
CA LYS A 398 -17.01 -10.51 12.82
C LYS A 398 -17.72 -9.54 11.88
N PHE A 399 -19.01 -9.74 11.72
CA PHE A 399 -19.89 -8.81 11.03
C PHE A 399 -20.89 -8.25 12.02
N ASP A 400 -20.97 -6.92 12.15
CA ASP A 400 -21.92 -6.29 13.05
C ASP A 400 -22.54 -5.08 12.36
N ASN A 401 -23.71 -5.31 11.76
CA ASN A 401 -24.35 -4.35 10.87
C ASN A 401 -23.39 -3.84 9.77
N PRO A 402 -22.78 -4.74 8.95
CA PRO A 402 -21.97 -4.31 7.81
C PRO A 402 -22.85 -3.62 6.76
N LEU A 403 -22.29 -2.80 5.88
CA LEU A 403 -23.01 -2.38 4.68
C LEU A 403 -23.00 -3.50 3.65
N PHE A 404 -21.81 -4.04 3.37
CA PHE A 404 -21.64 -5.07 2.36
C PHE A 404 -20.42 -5.94 2.62
N MET A 405 -20.58 -7.23 2.38
CA MET A 405 -19.53 -8.22 2.43
C MET A 405 -19.63 -9.10 1.19
N ASP A 406 -18.50 -9.42 0.56
CA ASP A 406 -18.48 -10.45 -0.48
C ASP A 406 -17.14 -11.19 -0.51
N PHE A 407 -17.21 -12.49 -0.24
CA PHE A 407 -16.06 -13.39 -0.25
C PHE A 407 -16.25 -14.44 -1.31
N ARG A 408 -15.33 -14.52 -2.27
CA ARG A 408 -15.53 -15.30 -3.48
C ARG A 408 -14.29 -16.03 -3.95
N ASN A 409 -14.40 -17.36 -4.06
CA ASN A 409 -13.42 -18.18 -4.77
C ASN A 409 -13.88 -18.45 -6.21
N ASN A 410 -13.19 -17.83 -7.16
CA ASN A 410 -13.47 -17.92 -8.60
C ASN A 410 -12.94 -19.20 -9.27
N ARG A 411 -12.60 -20.23 -8.49
CA ARG A 411 -12.17 -21.53 -9.03
C ARG A 411 -13.29 -22.19 -9.85
N PRO A 412 -13.04 -22.60 -11.11
CA PRO A 412 -14.00 -23.38 -11.89
C PRO A 412 -14.40 -24.69 -11.19
N GLY A 413 -15.70 -24.98 -11.16
CA GLY A 413 -16.25 -26.14 -10.43
C GLY A 413 -16.35 -25.94 -8.91
N GLY A 414 -16.02 -24.75 -8.41
CA GLY A 414 -16.09 -24.37 -7.00
C GLY A 414 -14.79 -24.62 -6.23
N GLY A 415 -14.64 -23.90 -5.14
CA GLY A 415 -13.53 -24.01 -4.20
C GLY A 415 -13.88 -23.37 -2.87
N ASN A 416 -13.21 -23.80 -1.81
CA ASN A 416 -13.46 -23.27 -0.47
C ASN A 416 -13.26 -21.75 -0.44
N ILE A 417 -14.10 -21.06 0.34
CA ILE A 417 -13.86 -19.66 0.71
C ILE A 417 -12.76 -19.62 1.78
N PHE A 418 -12.84 -20.54 2.75
CA PHE A 418 -11.98 -20.58 3.92
C PHE A 418 -11.15 -21.87 3.99
N SER A 419 -9.91 -21.72 4.40
CA SER A 419 -8.98 -22.80 4.77
C SER A 419 -8.42 -22.49 6.16
N ASN A 420 -9.21 -22.79 7.19
CA ASN A 420 -8.91 -22.48 8.58
C ASN A 420 -9.14 -23.68 9.52
N THR A 421 -8.53 -23.64 10.71
CA THR A 421 -8.59 -24.72 11.69
C THR A 421 -9.82 -24.59 12.60
N SER A 422 -10.13 -25.65 13.36
CA SER A 422 -11.36 -25.77 14.16
C SER A 422 -11.56 -24.73 15.26
N GLY A 423 -10.50 -24.02 15.66
CA GLY A 423 -10.59 -22.92 16.63
C GLY A 423 -11.16 -21.62 16.05
N SER A 424 -11.44 -21.58 14.74
CA SER A 424 -11.96 -20.38 14.05
C SER A 424 -13.43 -20.12 14.38
N ARG A 425 -13.82 -18.85 14.37
CA ARG A 425 -15.22 -18.43 14.58
C ARG A 425 -15.64 -17.34 13.59
N LEU A 426 -16.84 -17.48 13.05
CA LEU A 426 -17.55 -16.43 12.34
C LEU A 426 -18.79 -16.05 13.17
N GLU A 427 -18.94 -14.77 13.50
CA GLU A 427 -20.12 -14.22 14.15
C GLU A 427 -20.66 -13.07 13.31
N ALA A 428 -21.94 -13.12 12.96
CA ALA A 428 -22.62 -12.10 12.23
C ALA A 428 -23.85 -11.63 13.01
N LYS A 429 -24.00 -10.31 13.16
CA LYS A 429 -25.13 -9.66 13.80
C LYS A 429 -25.77 -8.65 12.86
N ASN A 430 -27.10 -8.62 12.86
CA ASN A 430 -27.89 -7.74 11.99
C ASN A 430 -27.38 -7.79 10.54
N SER A 431 -27.10 -8.99 10.04
CA SER A 431 -26.47 -9.20 8.73
C SER A 431 -27.39 -10.04 7.86
N ASP A 432 -27.43 -9.70 6.58
CA ASP A 432 -27.91 -10.63 5.56
C ASP A 432 -26.96 -11.81 5.40
N LEU A 433 -27.47 -12.90 4.82
CA LEU A 433 -26.70 -14.07 4.44
C LEU A 433 -27.15 -14.55 3.06
N ALA A 434 -26.28 -14.39 2.06
CA ALA A 434 -26.44 -14.96 0.73
C ALA A 434 -25.25 -15.89 0.41
N VAL A 435 -25.52 -17.08 -0.13
CA VAL A 435 -24.48 -18.07 -0.45
C VAL A 435 -24.69 -18.73 -1.80
N TRP A 436 -23.60 -19.06 -2.48
CA TRP A 436 -23.58 -19.76 -3.76
C TRP A 436 -22.78 -21.05 -3.66
N ARG A 437 -23.41 -22.16 -4.05
CA ARG A 437 -22.87 -23.51 -3.96
C ARG A 437 -21.67 -23.69 -4.89
N ASN A 438 -20.82 -24.64 -4.54
CA ASN A 438 -19.72 -25.06 -5.41
C ASN A 438 -20.25 -25.45 -6.81
N GLY A 439 -19.68 -24.83 -7.85
CA GLY A 439 -20.05 -25.07 -9.24
C GLY A 439 -21.25 -24.28 -9.75
N SER A 440 -21.94 -23.48 -8.93
CA SER A 440 -23.01 -22.60 -9.39
C SER A 440 -22.46 -21.34 -10.09
N ASN A 441 -23.34 -20.60 -10.77
CA ASN A 441 -22.98 -19.32 -11.37
C ASN A 441 -22.83 -18.26 -10.27
N LEU A 442 -21.60 -17.98 -9.86
CA LEU A 442 -21.30 -17.04 -8.78
C LEU A 442 -21.70 -15.59 -9.09
N ALA A 443 -21.98 -15.25 -10.35
CA ALA A 443 -22.50 -13.93 -10.74
C ALA A 443 -24.03 -13.88 -10.84
N GLY A 444 -24.72 -15.02 -10.71
CA GLY A 444 -26.17 -15.12 -10.74
C GLY A 444 -26.83 -14.96 -9.37
N ASP A 445 -28.08 -15.38 -9.27
CA ASP A 445 -28.82 -15.42 -8.01
C ASP A 445 -28.18 -16.36 -6.98
N PRO A 446 -28.21 -16.01 -5.69
CA PRO A 446 -27.74 -16.90 -4.63
C PRO A 446 -28.59 -18.16 -4.55
N ASP A 447 -27.95 -19.28 -4.20
CA ASP A 447 -28.62 -20.55 -3.96
C ASP A 447 -29.46 -20.51 -2.67
N LEU A 448 -28.99 -19.77 -1.65
CA LEU A 448 -29.75 -19.45 -0.44
C LEU A 448 -29.57 -17.97 -0.11
N ASN A 449 -30.66 -17.33 0.31
CA ASN A 449 -30.66 -15.94 0.73
C ASN A 449 -31.57 -15.76 1.95
N PHE A 450 -31.04 -15.11 2.98
CA PHE A 450 -31.74 -14.81 4.21
C PHE A 450 -31.55 -13.35 4.57
N GLU A 451 -32.65 -12.65 4.76
CA GLU A 451 -32.63 -11.25 5.18
C GLU A 451 -32.43 -11.14 6.70
N THR A 452 -31.48 -10.28 7.07
CA THR A 452 -31.21 -9.70 8.38
C THR A 452 -31.45 -10.67 9.54
N LEU A 453 -30.38 -11.29 10.01
CA LEU A 453 -30.39 -12.20 11.13
C LEU A 453 -29.06 -12.15 11.89
N ASP A 454 -29.07 -12.78 13.05
CA ASP A 454 -27.85 -13.10 13.78
C ASP A 454 -27.54 -14.57 13.49
N PHE A 455 -26.27 -14.88 13.20
CA PHE A 455 -25.82 -16.24 12.97
C PHE A 455 -24.34 -16.42 13.30
N SER A 456 -23.93 -17.67 13.46
CA SER A 456 -22.53 -18.02 13.65
C SER A 456 -22.13 -19.28 12.90
N PHE A 457 -20.84 -19.37 12.57
CA PHE A 457 -20.22 -20.61 12.11
C PHE A 457 -18.94 -20.88 12.89
N SER A 458 -18.61 -22.16 13.03
CA SER A 458 -17.42 -22.63 13.74
C SER A 458 -16.86 -23.91 13.10
N GLY A 459 -15.78 -24.43 13.67
CA GLY A 459 -15.12 -25.63 13.17
C GLY A 459 -14.22 -25.35 11.97
N THR A 460 -13.58 -26.41 11.48
CA THR A 460 -12.63 -26.34 10.37
C THR A 460 -13.34 -25.82 9.13
N ASN A 461 -12.79 -24.79 8.50
CA ASN A 461 -13.37 -24.09 7.34
C ASN A 461 -14.81 -23.61 7.56
N PHE A 462 -15.18 -23.33 8.82
CA PHE A 462 -16.55 -22.96 9.19
C PHE A 462 -17.60 -24.01 8.75
N ASN A 463 -17.28 -25.29 8.90
CA ASN A 463 -18.14 -26.40 8.49
C ASN A 463 -19.35 -26.65 9.42
N THR A 464 -19.46 -25.93 10.54
CA THR A 464 -20.52 -26.13 11.53
C THR A 464 -21.33 -24.86 11.67
N LEU A 465 -22.62 -24.93 11.33
CA LEU A 465 -23.60 -23.88 11.63
C LEU A 465 -23.83 -23.84 13.14
N GLY A 466 -23.64 -22.66 13.74
CA GLY A 466 -23.89 -22.41 15.15
C GLY A 466 -25.26 -21.81 15.40
N ASP A 467 -25.35 -20.96 16.42
CA ASP A 467 -26.58 -20.29 16.80
C ASP A 467 -27.08 -19.36 15.68
N THR A 468 -28.41 -19.24 15.58
CA THR A 468 -29.07 -18.23 14.75
C THR A 468 -30.31 -17.66 15.46
N SER A 469 -30.64 -16.41 15.17
CA SER A 469 -31.89 -15.79 15.64
C SER A 469 -33.15 -16.27 14.90
N LYS A 470 -32.99 -17.00 13.79
CA LYS A 470 -34.10 -17.53 12.97
C LYS A 470 -33.94 -19.04 12.65
N PRO A 471 -33.91 -19.93 13.68
CA PRO A 471 -33.66 -21.37 13.49
C PRO A 471 -34.74 -22.07 12.64
N GLU A 472 -35.92 -21.47 12.49
CA GLU A 472 -37.00 -21.97 11.65
C GLU A 472 -36.71 -21.86 10.14
N VAL A 473 -35.81 -20.96 9.71
CA VAL A 473 -35.39 -20.85 8.30
C VAL A 473 -33.93 -21.22 8.07
N LEU A 474 -33.03 -20.85 8.99
CA LEU A 474 -31.61 -21.19 8.91
C LEU A 474 -31.31 -22.33 9.89
N ASN A 475 -31.20 -23.54 9.36
CA ASN A 475 -30.89 -24.75 10.12
C ASN A 475 -30.18 -25.76 9.21
N THR A 476 -29.77 -26.91 9.77
CA THR A 476 -29.03 -27.93 9.03
C THR A 476 -29.84 -28.62 7.92
N ASP A 477 -31.17 -28.58 7.97
CA ASP A 477 -32.02 -29.17 6.92
C ASP A 477 -32.01 -28.27 5.67
N THR A 478 -32.05 -26.95 5.86
CA THR A 478 -31.98 -25.97 4.77
C THR A 478 -30.55 -25.74 4.29
N PHE A 479 -29.62 -25.51 5.22
CA PHE A 479 -28.25 -25.08 4.92
C PHE A 479 -27.31 -26.25 4.60
N GLY A 480 -27.62 -27.44 5.13
CA GLY A 480 -26.78 -28.63 5.07
C GLY A 480 -25.89 -28.82 6.30
N THR A 481 -25.28 -29.99 6.39
CA THR A 481 -24.43 -30.42 7.52
C THR A 481 -22.94 -30.15 7.31
N THR A 482 -22.53 -29.65 6.14
CA THR A 482 -21.14 -29.34 5.79
C THR A 482 -20.79 -27.86 5.92
N GLY A 483 -21.73 -27.03 6.40
CA GLY A 483 -21.54 -25.60 6.63
C GLY A 483 -21.01 -24.87 5.40
N LEU A 484 -20.06 -23.95 5.59
CA LEU A 484 -19.56 -23.10 4.51
C LEU A 484 -18.68 -23.83 3.47
N THR A 485 -18.30 -25.09 3.71
CA THR A 485 -17.50 -25.86 2.74
C THR A 485 -18.27 -26.26 1.47
N ALA A 486 -19.61 -26.18 1.50
CA ALA A 486 -20.45 -26.43 0.33
C ALA A 486 -20.53 -25.23 -0.65
N TYR A 487 -19.95 -24.09 -0.29
CA TYR A 487 -20.16 -22.81 -0.96
C TYR A 487 -18.83 -22.18 -1.42
N SER A 488 -18.86 -21.52 -2.58
CA SER A 488 -17.73 -20.79 -3.17
C SER A 488 -17.89 -19.27 -3.10
N ARG A 489 -19.08 -18.79 -2.73
CA ARG A 489 -19.33 -17.37 -2.44
C ARG A 489 -20.21 -17.20 -1.21
N LEU A 490 -19.84 -16.25 -0.36
CA LEU A 490 -20.57 -15.80 0.83
C LEU A 490 -20.68 -14.29 0.75
N SER A 491 -21.89 -13.76 0.87
CA SER A 491 -22.15 -12.33 0.83
C SER A 491 -23.17 -11.90 1.88
N SER A 492 -23.06 -10.64 2.28
CA SER A 492 -24.07 -9.90 3.04
C SER A 492 -24.28 -8.57 2.34
N ASN A 493 -25.53 -8.16 2.12
CA ASN A 493 -25.86 -6.89 1.48
C ASN A 493 -26.97 -6.17 2.23
N ASN A 494 -26.59 -5.38 3.23
CA ASN A 494 -27.52 -4.60 4.03
C ASN A 494 -27.93 -3.28 3.36
N GLY A 495 -27.50 -3.04 2.10
CA GLY A 495 -27.97 -1.91 1.30
C GLY A 495 -29.48 -2.02 1.07
N ARG A 496 -30.25 -1.11 1.68
CA ARG A 496 -31.73 -1.12 1.64
C ARG A 496 -32.35 0.16 1.08
N TRP A 497 -31.56 1.03 0.44
CA TRP A 497 -32.11 2.20 -0.25
C TRP A 497 -32.55 1.84 -1.68
N ALA A 498 -33.61 2.46 -2.15
CA ALA A 498 -34.07 2.31 -3.53
C ALA A 498 -33.32 3.28 -4.44
N ILE A 499 -32.80 2.78 -5.55
CA ILE A 499 -32.25 3.58 -6.65
C ILE A 499 -33.34 3.66 -7.72
N ALA A 500 -33.90 4.84 -7.95
CA ALA A 500 -34.82 5.04 -9.07
C ALA A 500 -34.03 5.10 -10.38
N ASP A 501 -33.93 3.98 -11.09
CA ASP A 501 -33.15 3.87 -12.33
C ASP A 501 -33.76 4.70 -13.45
N GLU A 502 -35.08 4.61 -13.59
CA GLU A 502 -35.85 5.33 -14.59
C GLU A 502 -37.21 5.70 -14.02
N LEU A 503 -37.52 7.01 -14.06
CA LEU A 503 -38.88 7.52 -13.89
C LEU A 503 -39.28 8.11 -15.24
N ARG A 504 -40.13 7.40 -15.99
CA ARG A 504 -40.59 7.89 -17.28
C ARG A 504 -41.43 9.15 -17.08
N VAL A 505 -41.07 10.24 -17.78
CA VAL A 505 -41.87 11.48 -17.78
C VAL A 505 -43.22 11.20 -18.46
N PRO A 506 -44.34 11.27 -17.73
CA PRO A 506 -45.65 10.98 -18.32
C PRO A 506 -46.08 12.08 -19.29
N THR A 507 -46.78 11.69 -20.32
CA THR A 507 -47.50 12.57 -21.24
C THR A 507 -48.95 12.73 -20.79
N ASN A 508 -49.67 13.71 -21.36
CA ASN A 508 -51.09 13.97 -21.05
C ASN A 508 -52.03 12.79 -21.40
N ALA A 509 -51.52 11.75 -22.08
CA ALA A 509 -52.26 10.54 -22.43
C ALA A 509 -52.04 9.39 -21.43
N ASP A 510 -51.03 9.48 -20.55
CA ASP A 510 -50.65 8.38 -19.67
C ASP A 510 -51.54 8.32 -18.42
N LYS A 511 -52.15 7.16 -18.17
CA LYS A 511 -52.97 6.89 -16.98
C LYS A 511 -52.19 6.28 -15.81
N LYS A 512 -50.92 5.91 -16.05
CA LYS A 512 -50.00 5.29 -15.07
C LYS A 512 -48.58 5.74 -15.39
N ILE A 513 -47.74 5.88 -14.35
CA ILE A 513 -46.30 6.08 -14.48
C ILE A 513 -45.64 4.72 -14.31
N HIS A 514 -44.76 4.36 -15.25
CA HIS A 514 -43.91 3.18 -15.15
C HIS A 514 -42.51 3.64 -14.76
N GLY A 515 -41.91 2.97 -13.80
CA GLY A 515 -40.53 3.21 -13.40
C GLY A 515 -39.84 1.91 -13.01
N ARG A 516 -38.51 1.93 -13.08
CA ARG A 516 -37.65 0.83 -12.63
C ARG A 516 -36.92 1.30 -11.38
N VAL A 517 -36.90 0.44 -10.36
CA VAL A 517 -36.18 0.67 -9.12
C VAL A 517 -35.19 -0.47 -8.97
N SER A 518 -33.91 -0.15 -8.74
CA SER A 518 -32.90 -1.12 -8.34
C SER A 518 -32.60 -1.00 -6.84
N LEU A 519 -32.09 -2.08 -6.27
CA LEU A 519 -31.47 -2.11 -4.95
C LEU A 519 -29.94 -2.09 -5.11
N PRO A 520 -29.20 -1.37 -4.27
CA PRO A 520 -27.74 -1.37 -4.27
C PRO A 520 -27.20 -2.77 -3.94
N VAL A 521 -26.04 -3.10 -4.53
CA VAL A 521 -25.16 -4.18 -4.10
C VAL A 521 -23.87 -3.53 -3.63
N GLY A 522 -23.81 -3.29 -2.32
CA GLY A 522 -22.73 -2.50 -1.72
C GLY A 522 -22.70 -1.05 -2.21
N LEU A 523 -21.51 -0.53 -2.53
CA LEU A 523 -21.31 0.88 -2.92
C LEU A 523 -21.31 1.12 -4.43
N ASP A 524 -20.94 0.11 -5.24
CA ASP A 524 -20.57 0.32 -6.64
C ASP A 524 -21.48 -0.38 -7.66
N ASP A 525 -22.44 -1.19 -7.21
CA ASP A 525 -23.30 -2.00 -8.09
C ASP A 525 -24.79 -1.91 -7.67
N SER A 526 -25.69 -2.34 -8.55
CA SER A 526 -27.13 -2.39 -8.28
C SER A 526 -27.85 -3.52 -9.03
N ARG A 527 -28.97 -3.96 -8.48
CA ARG A 527 -29.81 -5.02 -9.05
C ARG A 527 -31.27 -4.56 -9.20
N PRO A 528 -31.89 -4.75 -10.38
CA PRO A 528 -33.30 -4.42 -10.62
C PRO A 528 -34.30 -5.14 -9.73
#